data_AF-A0A8J9ZVG0-F1
#
_entry.id   AF-A0A8J9ZVG0-F1
#
_cell.length_a   1.000
_cell.length_b   1.000
_cell.length_c   1.000
_cell.angle_alpha   90.00
_cell.angle_beta   90.00
_cell.angle_gamma   90.00
#
_symmetry.space_group_name_H-M   'P 1'
#
loop_
_entity.id
_entity.type
_entity.pdbx_description
1 polymer ?
#
loop_
_entity_poly.entity_id
_entity_poly.type
_entity_poly.pdbx_seq_one_letter_code
_entity_poly.pdbx_strand_id
1 'polypeptide(L)'
;MKILLFTALTVCLVGLAVCCTAPPPTEAPGTCPDGSSPVNCAVDPCTTATCAAHPSATCKANYCGGCNAEFYDDSGTEVTVNCFEAK
;
A
#
# COMPACT_ATOMS: atom_id res chain seq x y z
N MET A 1 -33.23 -30.49 -1.81
CA MET A 1 -33.03 -30.19 -0.38
C MET A 1 -31.66 -29.52 -0.23
N LYS A 2 -31.62 -28.29 0.32
CA LYS A 2 -30.48 -27.30 0.40
C LYS A 2 -29.96 -26.84 -0.99
N ILE A 3 -30.09 -25.60 -1.50
CA ILE A 3 -30.17 -24.19 -1.01
C ILE A 3 -28.95 -23.73 -0.19
N LEU A 4 -28.38 -22.58 -0.61
CA LEU A 4 -27.30 -21.75 -0.02
C LEU A 4 -25.89 -22.13 -0.54
N LEU A 5 -25.04 -21.29 -1.15
CA LEU A 5 -24.69 -19.89 -0.85
C LEU A 5 -24.01 -19.15 -2.05
N PHE A 6 -24.60 -18.00 -2.44
CA PHE A 6 -24.02 -16.72 -2.89
C PHE A 6 -23.24 -16.64 -4.23
N THR A 7 -23.95 -16.42 -5.34
CA THR A 7 -24.22 -15.09 -5.97
C THR A 7 -22.97 -14.40 -6.53
N ALA A 8 -22.45 -14.95 -7.62
CA ALA A 8 -21.35 -14.37 -8.39
C ALA A 8 -21.77 -13.50 -9.58
N LEU A 9 -23.06 -13.31 -9.94
CA LEU A 9 -23.34 -12.69 -11.26
C LEU A 9 -24.68 -11.96 -11.49
N THR A 10 -25.60 -11.82 -10.53
CA THR A 10 -27.02 -11.58 -10.90
C THR A 10 -27.79 -10.38 -10.33
N VAL A 11 -27.17 -9.30 -9.83
CA VAL A 11 -27.98 -8.13 -9.39
C VAL A 11 -27.47 -6.81 -9.97
N CYS A 12 -27.90 -6.54 -11.21
CA CYS A 12 -27.86 -5.21 -11.84
C CYS A 12 -29.24 -4.79 -12.35
N LEU A 13 -30.33 -5.17 -11.65
CA LEU A 13 -31.71 -4.93 -12.11
C LEU A 13 -32.65 -4.29 -11.07
N VAL A 14 -32.14 -3.73 -9.97
CA VAL A 14 -32.98 -3.00 -9.01
C VAL A 14 -32.35 -1.66 -8.62
N GLY A 15 -32.59 -0.64 -9.46
CA GLY A 15 -33.28 0.60 -9.07
C GLY A 15 -32.77 1.50 -7.93
N LEU A 16 -31.67 1.23 -7.24
CA LEU A 16 -30.97 2.22 -6.44
C LEU A 16 -29.47 2.04 -6.64
N ALA A 17 -28.81 3.13 -6.99
CA ALA A 17 -27.37 3.24 -7.18
C ALA A 17 -26.60 2.41 -6.14
N VAL A 18 -26.12 1.24 -6.57
CA VAL A 18 -25.08 0.52 -5.84
C VAL A 18 -23.81 1.28 -6.14
N CYS A 19 -23.58 2.27 -5.28
CA CYS A 19 -22.47 3.18 -5.29
C CYS A 19 -21.17 2.39 -5.40
N CYS A 20 -20.41 2.72 -6.44
CA CYS A 20 -18.95 2.74 -6.44
C CYS A 20 -18.33 1.86 -5.35
N THR A 21 -18.21 0.55 -5.58
CA THR A 21 -17.00 -0.13 -5.11
C THR A 21 -15.89 0.36 -6.04
N ALA A 22 -15.52 1.64 -5.85
CA ALA A 22 -14.25 2.10 -6.33
C ALA A 22 -13.23 1.10 -5.75
N PRO A 23 -12.32 0.55 -6.57
CA PRO A 23 -11.14 -0.07 -5.98
C PRO A 23 -10.58 0.91 -4.94
N PRO A 24 -9.96 0.43 -3.83
CA PRO A 24 -9.14 1.33 -3.01
C PRO A 24 -8.27 2.13 -3.97
N PRO A 25 -8.05 3.44 -3.77
CA PRO A 25 -7.39 4.28 -4.77
C PRO A 25 -6.07 3.62 -5.15
N THR A 26 -6.10 2.82 -6.21
CA THR A 26 -4.93 2.34 -6.89
C THR A 26 -4.52 3.60 -7.61
N GLU A 27 -3.72 4.37 -6.87
CA GLU A 27 -2.95 5.50 -7.30
C GLU A 27 -2.69 5.34 -8.79
N ALA A 28 -3.23 6.27 -9.58
CA ALA A 28 -2.80 6.39 -10.96
C ALA A 28 -1.27 6.32 -10.94
N PRO A 29 -0.62 5.42 -11.70
CA PRO A 29 0.80 5.16 -11.56
C PRO A 29 1.55 6.50 -11.71
N GLY A 30 2.04 7.03 -10.59
CA GLY A 30 2.70 8.34 -10.51
C GLY A 30 2.01 9.45 -9.69
N THR A 31 0.91 9.22 -8.96
CA THR A 31 0.34 10.22 -8.03
C THR A 31 0.15 9.63 -6.63
N CYS A 32 0.48 10.41 -5.60
CA CYS A 32 0.38 10.02 -4.19
C CYS A 32 -1.08 9.95 -3.68
N PRO A 33 -1.36 9.33 -2.52
CA PRO A 33 -2.73 9.13 -2.04
C PRO A 33 -3.44 10.43 -1.68
N ASP A 34 -2.68 11.46 -1.32
CA ASP A 34 -3.16 12.82 -1.05
C ASP A 34 -3.36 13.66 -2.32
N GLY A 35 -3.10 13.09 -3.50
CA GLY A 35 -3.16 13.77 -4.80
C GLY A 35 -1.91 14.58 -5.13
N SER A 36 -0.88 14.57 -4.28
CA SER A 36 0.40 15.22 -4.55
C SER A 36 1.23 14.44 -5.58
N SER A 37 2.18 15.13 -6.20
CA SER A 37 3.18 14.48 -7.07
C SER A 37 4.31 13.92 -6.21
N PRO A 38 4.79 12.69 -6.50
CA PRO A 38 5.94 12.13 -5.81
C PRO A 38 7.18 13.02 -6.03
N VAL A 39 8.03 13.09 -5.01
CA VAL A 39 9.27 13.86 -5.09
C VAL A 39 10.32 13.08 -5.88
N ASN A 40 11.15 13.81 -6.62
CA ASN A 40 12.27 13.22 -7.34
C ASN A 40 13.54 13.25 -6.49
N CYS A 41 13.84 12.14 -5.81
CA CYS A 41 15.02 12.01 -4.95
C CYS A 41 16.30 11.88 -5.79
N ALA A 42 17.40 12.47 -5.31
CA ALA A 42 18.70 12.30 -5.97
C ALA A 42 19.24 10.86 -5.85
N VAL A 43 18.87 10.17 -4.78
CA VAL A 43 19.25 8.78 -4.48
C VAL A 43 17.99 8.05 -4.02
N ASP A 44 17.84 6.79 -4.43
CA ASP A 44 16.77 5.93 -3.95
C ASP A 44 16.95 5.69 -2.42
N PRO A 45 15.92 5.96 -1.60
CA PRO A 45 16.04 5.89 -0.14
C PRO A 45 16.35 4.48 0.36
N CYS A 46 15.97 3.42 -0.35
CA CYS A 46 16.30 2.03 -0.02
C CYS A 46 17.74 1.64 -0.36
N THR A 47 18.48 2.45 -1.13
CA THR A 47 19.89 2.15 -1.45
C THR A 47 20.80 2.29 -0.22
N THR A 48 20.42 3.15 0.74
CA THR A 48 21.24 3.43 1.93
C THR A 48 20.55 3.07 3.24
N ALA A 49 19.24 2.82 3.22
CA ALA A 49 18.49 2.47 4.40
C ALA A 49 18.63 0.98 4.73
N THR A 50 18.81 0.67 6.02
CA THR A 50 18.78 -0.69 6.55
C THR A 50 18.02 -0.69 7.88
N CYS A 51 17.33 -1.80 8.18
CA CYS A 51 16.61 -1.97 9.43
C CYS A 51 17.29 -3.06 10.29
N ALA A 52 18.08 -2.66 11.28
CA ALA A 52 18.83 -3.63 12.11
C ALA A 52 17.91 -4.54 12.94
N ALA A 53 16.75 -4.04 13.37
CA ALA A 53 15.75 -4.83 14.10
C ALA A 53 15.08 -5.91 13.23
N HIS A 54 15.01 -5.69 11.92
CA HIS A 54 14.41 -6.61 10.95
C HIS A 54 15.34 -6.78 9.74
N PRO A 55 16.43 -7.54 9.87
CA PRO A 55 17.44 -7.68 8.81
C PRO A 55 16.92 -8.40 7.55
N SER A 56 15.82 -9.15 7.66
CA SER A 56 15.13 -9.75 6.51
C SER A 56 14.05 -8.87 5.90
N ALA A 57 13.77 -7.69 6.47
CA ALA A 57 12.72 -6.83 5.93
C ALA A 57 13.06 -6.33 4.53
N THR A 58 12.05 -6.32 3.67
CA THR A 58 12.13 -5.74 2.34
C THR A 58 11.89 -4.24 2.43
N CYS A 59 12.82 -3.45 1.92
CA CYS A 59 12.65 -2.00 1.78
C CYS A 59 11.82 -1.67 0.54
N LYS A 60 10.89 -0.73 0.66
CA LYS A 60 10.17 -0.09 -0.44
C LYS A 60 10.34 1.41 -0.34
N ALA A 61 10.70 2.02 -1.47
CA ALA A 61 10.83 3.47 -1.55
C ALA A 61 9.44 4.11 -1.64
N ASN A 62 9.15 5.04 -0.74
CA ASN A 62 7.97 5.89 -0.79
C ASN A 62 8.41 7.33 -1.09
N TYR A 63 8.04 7.82 -2.26
CA TYR A 63 8.36 9.15 -2.77
C TYR A 63 7.29 10.20 -2.45
N CYS A 64 6.25 9.83 -1.70
CA CYS A 64 5.17 10.72 -1.31
C CYS A 64 5.50 11.45 -0.01
N GLY A 65 5.37 12.77 -0.01
CA GLY A 65 5.73 13.62 1.14
C GLY A 65 7.24 13.69 1.43
N GLY A 66 8.09 12.98 0.68
CA GLY A 66 9.53 12.95 0.90
C GLY A 66 10.21 11.73 0.28
N CYS A 67 11.50 11.56 0.57
CA CYS A 67 12.31 10.39 0.19
C CYS A 67 12.32 9.39 1.34
N ASN A 68 11.29 8.57 1.45
CA ASN A 68 11.07 7.69 2.59
C ASN A 68 11.44 6.24 2.25
N ALA A 69 12.09 5.56 3.20
CA ALA A 69 12.34 4.13 3.13
C ALA A 69 11.40 3.41 4.10
N GLU A 70 10.46 2.64 3.56
CA GLU A 70 9.51 1.84 4.34
C GLU A 70 9.94 0.38 4.35
N PHE A 71 9.91 -0.24 5.52
CA PHE A 71 10.36 -1.63 5.69
C PHE A 71 9.18 -2.53 5.97
N TYR A 72 9.14 -3.67 5.28
CA TYR A 72 8.10 -4.67 5.42
C TYR A 72 8.72 -6.02 5.75
N ASP A 73 8.15 -6.73 6.73
CA ASP A 73 8.57 -8.10 7.02
C ASP A 73 8.14 -9.09 5.91
N ASP A 74 8.50 -10.35 6.07
CA ASP A 74 8.17 -11.42 5.13
C ASP A 74 6.66 -11.69 4.99
N SER A 75 5.85 -11.22 5.96
CA SER A 75 4.38 -11.30 5.90
C SER A 75 3.75 -10.10 5.18
N GLY A 76 4.56 -9.11 4.80
CA GLY A 76 4.11 -7.84 4.21
C GLY A 76 3.60 -6.84 5.25
N THR A 77 3.87 -7.07 6.54
CA THR A 77 3.53 -6.12 7.62
C THR A 77 4.59 -5.02 7.68
N GLU A 78 4.16 -3.77 7.76
CA GLU A 78 5.07 -2.64 7.90
C GLU A 78 5.75 -2.64 9.28
N VAL A 79 7.08 -2.60 9.28
CA VAL A 79 7.95 -2.60 10.47
C VAL A 79 8.85 -1.36 10.53
N THR A 80 8.60 -0.36 9.67
CA THR A 80 9.40 0.89 9.57
C THR A 80 9.60 1.56 10.93
N VAL A 81 8.56 1.60 11.77
CA VAL A 81 8.61 2.22 13.12
C VAL A 81 9.60 1.53 14.05
N ASN A 82 9.81 0.22 13.88
CA ASN A 82 10.74 -0.57 14.69
C ASN A 82 12.20 -0.39 14.24
N CYS A 83 12.42 0.23 13.08
CA CYS A 83 13.76 0.51 12.56
C CYS A 83 14.41 1.74 13.20
N PHE A 84 13.62 2.66 13.77
CA PHE A 84 14.13 3.87 14.42
C PHE A 84 14.47 3.68 15.91
N GLU A 85 13.98 2.59 16.52
CA GLU A 85 14.20 2.24 17.94
C GLU A 85 15.58 1.60 18.20
N ALA A 86 16.39 1.36 17.15
CA ALA A 86 17.67 0.68 17.24
C ALA A 86 18.89 1.63 17.36
N LYS A 87 18.71 2.83 17.93
CA LYS A 87 19.76 3.86 18.01
C LYS A 87 20.45 3.96 19.36
#